data_AF-A0A7S1AF47-F1
#
_entry.id   AF-A0A7S1AF47-F1
#
_cell.length_a   1.000
_cell.length_b   1.000
_cell.length_c   1.000
_cell.angle_alpha   90.00
_cell.angle_beta   90.00
_cell.angle_gamma   90.00
#
_symmetry.space_group_name_H-M   'P 1'
#
loop_
_entity.id
_entity.type
_entity.pdbx_description
1 polymer ?
#
loop_
_entity_poly.entity_id
_entity_poly.type
_entity_poly.pdbx_seq_one_letter_code
_entity_poly.pdbx_strand_id
1 'polypeptide(L)'
;WLKPQCADPLCGLFKDFVAHYTCAMSSLSLLAFAANFFTHNSAQPVPYETWGPVIKAGRCPSSLDASALNIACRETLDGVVHFQFPPGVFELSEQLLVPESVTITGAADPNDWLSPARSPVYSEQTLFLSTIATTEYGVAYCYADDMVTTRAGFVLSSFVTIERVSFQGVDTIRPGDNGALCGGGAFETKGCALNDCSNGVNNGGSDGLGSTNVTIRDVRINDFYHAEDLALIGAAVDGNYECNGTSADDCCFCKPNGVRSSQVGVWVPLTRDSAGTRNLKVDNVVSRSTQADGINLHGMVTGALVTNVLFENTGDDVFAIWAGDRQLTEVSFRSCVAVNPGILRPNWYGNCVATYGLFSVDFEKITCRAPTLAEPIPDPNKHNTTDRWRIDTSMFVFYSTFWAVYPAGNNIQIRDWIFEDLVGNPYTAGGGVLDAPTVDWEGTMVWTRSQTGVVAPYYIPIGSELGGLPNVRAASGASVPVFV
;
A
#
# COMPACT_ATOMS: atom_id res chain seq x y z
N TRP A 1 -27.86 5.10 -47.95
CA TRP A 1 -26.77 4.22 -48.42
C TRP A 1 -25.81 5.07 -49.23
N LEU A 2 -24.99 5.83 -48.50
CA LEU A 2 -24.18 6.92 -49.00
C LEU A 2 -22.71 6.57 -48.73
N LYS A 3 -21.90 6.52 -49.79
CA LYS A 3 -20.43 6.59 -49.71
C LYS A 3 -20.02 8.04 -49.43
N PRO A 4 -19.01 8.30 -48.60
CA PRO A 4 -18.26 9.54 -48.67
C PRO A 4 -17.05 9.36 -49.60
N GLN A 5 -16.96 10.25 -50.57
CA GLN A 5 -15.74 10.58 -51.31
C GLN A 5 -14.97 11.61 -50.46
N CYS A 6 -13.70 11.35 -50.15
CA CYS A 6 -12.77 12.38 -49.69
C CYS A 6 -12.02 12.94 -50.89
N ALA A 7 -12.13 14.25 -51.08
CA ALA A 7 -11.30 15.03 -52.00
C ALA A 7 -10.27 15.82 -51.17
N ASP A 8 -8.99 15.53 -51.43
CA ASP A 8 -7.77 16.39 -51.50
C ASP A 8 -7.67 17.75 -50.77
N PRO A 9 -6.47 18.38 -50.70
CA PRO A 9 -5.10 17.87 -50.52
C PRO A 9 -4.34 18.69 -49.45
N LEU A 10 -3.34 18.12 -48.75
CA LEU A 10 -2.16 18.85 -48.21
C LEU A 10 -1.18 17.85 -47.59
N CYS A 11 -0.59 17.04 -48.46
CA CYS A 11 0.70 16.40 -48.20
C CYS A 11 1.80 17.43 -48.43
N GLY A 12 2.62 17.69 -47.42
CA GLY A 12 3.88 18.39 -47.63
C GLY A 12 4.48 18.99 -46.36
N LEU A 13 5.03 18.15 -45.48
CA LEU A 13 6.21 18.38 -44.64
C LEU A 13 6.34 17.20 -43.65
N PHE A 14 7.58 16.82 -43.32
CA PHE A 14 8.00 15.63 -42.57
C PHE A 14 8.25 14.36 -43.40
N LYS A 15 9.22 14.46 -44.30
CA LYS A 15 10.18 13.38 -44.53
C LYS A 15 11.51 13.78 -43.88
N ASP A 16 12.20 12.77 -43.37
CA ASP A 16 13.54 12.79 -42.77
C ASP A 16 13.56 12.98 -41.25
N PHE A 17 13.33 11.88 -40.49
CA PHE A 17 14.18 11.51 -39.34
C PHE A 17 13.79 10.17 -38.66
N VAL A 18 13.69 9.04 -39.38
CA VAL A 18 13.82 7.72 -38.71
C VAL A 18 14.43 6.70 -39.67
N ALA A 19 15.74 6.47 -39.55
CA ALA A 19 16.39 5.29 -40.09
C ALA A 19 17.47 4.83 -39.12
N HIS A 20 17.49 3.51 -38.91
CA HIS A 20 18.49 2.70 -38.19
C HIS A 20 18.25 2.49 -36.70
N TYR A 21 17.42 1.49 -36.36
CA TYR A 21 17.80 0.34 -35.52
C TYR A 21 16.69 -0.72 -35.64
N THR A 22 16.73 -1.55 -36.69
CA THR A 22 15.93 -2.78 -36.78
C THR A 22 16.80 -3.95 -36.35
N CYS A 23 16.71 -4.33 -35.07
CA CYS A 23 17.20 -5.60 -34.58
C CYS A 23 16.14 -6.66 -34.88
N ALA A 24 16.41 -7.52 -35.87
CA ALA A 24 15.55 -8.64 -36.21
C ALA A 24 15.66 -9.72 -35.11
N MET A 25 14.76 -9.69 -34.12
CA MET A 25 14.51 -10.86 -33.29
C MET A 25 13.58 -11.81 -34.03
N SER A 26 14.04 -13.06 -34.22
CA SER A 26 13.27 -14.12 -34.85
C SER A 26 12.02 -14.45 -34.02
N SER A 27 10.88 -14.51 -34.69
CA SER A 27 9.56 -14.85 -34.14
C SER A 27 9.46 -16.24 -33.46
N LEU A 28 10.47 -17.10 -33.59
CA LEU A 28 10.55 -18.36 -32.85
C LEU A 28 11.03 -18.22 -31.39
N SER A 29 11.65 -17.11 -31.01
CA SER A 29 12.18 -16.90 -29.65
C SER A 29 11.14 -16.36 -28.68
N LEU A 30 10.12 -15.63 -29.18
CA LEU A 30 9.04 -15.08 -28.35
C LEU A 30 8.08 -16.18 -27.84
N LEU A 31 7.82 -17.21 -28.65
CA LEU A 31 6.96 -18.33 -28.27
C LEU A 31 7.61 -19.25 -27.23
N ALA A 32 8.94 -19.41 -27.25
CA ALA A 32 9.66 -20.19 -26.26
C ALA A 32 9.80 -19.47 -24.90
N PHE A 33 9.81 -18.13 -24.89
CA PHE A 33 9.78 -17.35 -23.65
C PHE A 33 8.36 -17.31 -23.02
N ALA A 34 7.31 -17.28 -23.85
CA ALA A 34 5.94 -17.36 -23.35
C ALA A 34 5.57 -18.76 -22.82
N ALA A 35 6.09 -19.83 -23.40
CA ALA A 35 5.72 -21.20 -23.01
C ALA A 35 6.31 -21.68 -21.67
N ASN A 36 7.42 -21.10 -21.20
CA ASN A 36 8.03 -21.48 -19.91
C ASN A 36 7.44 -20.76 -18.68
N PHE A 37 6.51 -19.81 -18.87
CA PHE A 37 5.84 -19.13 -17.76
C PHE A 37 4.52 -19.78 -17.32
N PHE A 38 3.97 -20.73 -18.09
CA PHE A 38 2.61 -21.24 -17.86
C PHE A 38 2.50 -22.65 -17.27
N THR A 39 3.58 -23.26 -16.80
CA THR A 39 3.49 -24.51 -16.02
C THR A 39 3.52 -24.22 -14.53
N HIS A 40 2.59 -23.39 -14.03
CA HIS A 40 2.21 -23.50 -12.63
C HIS A 40 1.64 -24.90 -12.44
N ASN A 41 2.35 -25.75 -11.70
CA ASN A 41 1.81 -27.04 -11.23
C ASN A 41 0.56 -26.72 -10.42
N SER A 42 -0.58 -26.79 -11.10
CA SER A 42 -1.88 -26.33 -10.63
C SER A 42 -2.45 -27.34 -9.65
N ALA A 43 -1.84 -27.46 -8.47
CA ALA A 43 -2.62 -27.90 -7.33
C ALA A 43 -3.85 -26.97 -7.28
N GLN A 44 -5.04 -27.57 -7.35
CA GLN A 44 -6.28 -26.80 -7.25
C GLN A 44 -6.24 -25.99 -5.95
N PRO A 45 -6.65 -24.70 -5.96
CA PRO A 45 -6.74 -23.91 -4.74
C PRO A 45 -7.54 -24.67 -3.67
N VAL A 46 -7.06 -24.59 -2.43
CA VAL A 46 -7.71 -25.19 -1.27
C VAL A 46 -8.84 -24.25 -0.82
N PRO A 47 -10.12 -24.67 -0.89
CA PRO A 47 -11.24 -23.77 -0.60
C PRO A 47 -11.25 -23.30 0.85
N TYR A 48 -11.67 -22.06 1.06
CA TYR A 48 -11.69 -21.41 2.38
C TYR A 48 -12.41 -22.24 3.45
N GLU A 49 -13.55 -22.82 3.10
CA GLU A 49 -14.43 -23.57 4.02
C GLU A 49 -13.74 -24.80 4.63
N THR A 50 -12.67 -25.28 3.99
CA THR A 50 -11.91 -26.43 4.46
C THR A 50 -10.92 -26.08 5.57
N TRP A 51 -10.32 -24.87 5.54
CA TRP A 51 -9.21 -24.50 6.42
C TRP A 51 -9.52 -23.29 7.33
N GLY A 52 -10.29 -22.31 6.86
CA GLY A 52 -10.61 -21.09 7.60
C GLY A 52 -11.21 -21.33 8.99
N PRO A 53 -12.25 -22.19 9.12
CA PRO A 53 -12.85 -22.53 10.41
C PRO A 53 -11.86 -23.12 11.43
N VAL A 54 -10.81 -23.81 10.96
CA VAL A 54 -9.78 -24.39 11.83
C VAL A 54 -8.96 -23.28 12.50
N ILE A 55 -8.58 -22.25 11.75
CA ILE A 55 -7.86 -21.09 12.29
C ILE A 55 -8.75 -20.28 13.23
N LYS A 56 -10.00 -20.01 12.82
CA LYS A 56 -11.00 -19.28 13.65
C LYS A 56 -11.22 -19.94 15.01
N ALA A 57 -11.13 -21.27 15.08
CA ALA A 57 -11.32 -21.99 16.33
C ALA A 57 -10.20 -21.72 17.35
N GLY A 58 -9.03 -21.24 16.91
CA GLY A 58 -7.91 -20.90 17.79
C GLY A 58 -7.39 -22.08 18.61
N ARG A 59 -7.54 -23.31 18.09
CA ARG A 59 -7.13 -24.55 18.75
C ARG A 59 -6.86 -25.64 17.73
N CYS A 60 -6.00 -26.59 18.06
CA CYS A 60 -5.79 -27.74 17.19
C CYS A 60 -7.04 -28.64 17.16
N PRO A 61 -7.48 -29.09 15.98
CA PRO A 61 -8.64 -29.96 15.86
C PRO A 61 -8.38 -31.32 16.54
N SER A 62 -9.38 -31.84 17.25
CA SER A 62 -9.30 -33.11 17.97
C SER A 62 -9.45 -34.35 17.07
N SER A 63 -10.01 -34.18 15.86
CA SER A 63 -10.12 -35.20 14.82
C SER A 63 -9.34 -34.79 13.57
N LEU A 64 -8.72 -35.79 12.92
CA LEU A 64 -7.80 -35.72 11.79
C LEU A 64 -8.33 -35.08 10.48
N ASP A 65 -9.37 -34.24 10.48
CA ASP A 65 -9.81 -33.55 9.25
C ASP A 65 -8.76 -32.56 8.71
N ALA A 66 -7.87 -32.03 9.57
CA ALA A 66 -6.72 -31.24 9.13
C ALA A 66 -5.63 -32.06 8.42
N SER A 67 -5.62 -33.40 8.57
CA SER A 67 -4.66 -34.26 7.85
C SER A 67 -4.94 -34.35 6.36
N ALA A 68 -6.19 -34.08 5.93
CA ALA A 68 -6.53 -33.98 4.52
C ALA A 68 -5.90 -32.74 3.84
N LEU A 69 -5.58 -31.70 4.63
CA LEU A 69 -5.05 -30.44 4.14
C LEU A 69 -3.53 -30.29 4.33
N ASN A 70 -2.90 -31.28 4.99
CA ASN A 70 -1.48 -31.22 5.39
C ASN A 70 -1.10 -29.96 6.19
N ILE A 71 -2.07 -29.29 6.83
CA ILE A 71 -1.80 -28.17 7.74
C ILE A 71 -1.45 -28.75 9.10
N ALA A 72 -0.18 -28.66 9.49
CA ALA A 72 0.24 -29.14 10.79
C ALA A 72 -0.20 -28.16 11.88
N CYS A 73 -0.74 -28.69 12.98
CA CYS A 73 -1.12 -27.89 14.14
C CYS A 73 -0.43 -28.41 15.40
N ARG A 74 0.09 -27.50 16.23
CA ARG A 74 0.59 -27.82 17.57
C ARG A 74 0.22 -26.71 18.56
N GLU A 75 -0.02 -27.08 19.80
CA GLU A 75 -0.22 -26.15 20.90
C GLU A 75 0.99 -26.21 21.84
N THR A 76 1.52 -25.05 22.24
CA THR A 76 2.66 -24.97 23.17
C THR A 76 2.18 -25.05 24.62
N LEU A 77 3.12 -25.26 25.55
CA LEU A 77 2.83 -25.23 26.99
C LEU A 77 2.29 -23.87 27.46
N ASP A 78 2.62 -22.80 26.75
CA ASP A 78 2.19 -21.43 27.06
C ASP A 78 0.84 -21.09 26.41
N GLY A 79 0.16 -22.07 25.79
CA GLY A 79 -1.15 -21.90 25.16
C GLY A 79 -1.11 -21.22 23.79
N VAL A 80 0.06 -21.16 23.14
CA VAL A 80 0.18 -20.64 21.77
C VAL A 80 -0.14 -21.74 20.77
N VAL A 81 -1.05 -21.47 19.83
CA VAL A 81 -1.43 -22.41 18.77
C VAL A 81 -0.70 -22.08 17.49
N HIS A 82 0.08 -23.03 16.97
CA HIS A 82 0.84 -22.88 15.73
C HIS A 82 0.19 -23.68 14.61
N PHE A 83 -0.18 -22.99 13.53
CA PHE A 83 -0.59 -23.57 12.26
C PHE A 83 0.53 -23.42 11.24
N GLN A 84 1.01 -24.54 10.70
CA GLN A 84 2.01 -24.59 9.64
C GLN A 84 1.34 -25.02 8.34
N PHE A 85 1.24 -24.09 7.41
CA PHE A 85 0.71 -24.34 6.07
C PHE A 85 1.81 -24.94 5.17
N PRO A 86 1.48 -25.93 4.33
CA PRO A 86 2.38 -26.41 3.29
C PRO A 86 2.42 -25.44 2.09
N PRO A 87 3.31 -25.67 1.11
CA PRO A 87 3.21 -25.01 -0.17
C PRO A 87 1.84 -25.25 -0.82
N GLY A 88 1.24 -24.23 -1.41
CA GLY A 88 -0.08 -24.30 -2.03
C GLY A 88 -0.81 -22.97 -2.07
N VAL A 89 -1.92 -22.94 -2.81
CA VAL A 89 -2.84 -21.80 -2.88
C VAL A 89 -4.04 -22.10 -1.98
N PHE A 90 -4.35 -21.19 -1.06
CA PHE A 90 -5.43 -21.29 -0.09
C PHE A 90 -6.39 -20.12 -0.33
N GLU A 91 -7.62 -20.43 -0.71
CA GLU A 91 -8.63 -19.40 -0.94
C GLU A 91 -9.03 -18.72 0.36
N LEU A 92 -9.26 -17.41 0.30
CA LEU A 92 -9.74 -16.59 1.40
C LEU A 92 -10.95 -15.79 0.94
N SER A 93 -12.13 -16.15 1.42
CA SER A 93 -13.41 -15.58 0.97
C SER A 93 -14.01 -14.58 1.95
N GLU A 94 -13.24 -14.12 2.94
CA GLU A 94 -13.67 -13.19 3.99
C GLU A 94 -12.49 -12.61 4.76
N GLN A 95 -12.78 -11.61 5.59
CA GLN A 95 -11.86 -11.05 6.56
C GLN A 95 -11.77 -11.99 7.77
N LEU A 96 -10.71 -12.79 7.82
CA LEU A 96 -10.49 -13.82 8.82
C LEU A 96 -9.94 -13.22 10.11
N LEU A 97 -10.77 -13.20 11.17
CA LEU A 97 -10.30 -12.95 12.53
C LEU A 97 -9.42 -14.10 13.01
N VAL A 98 -8.14 -13.81 13.22
CA VAL A 98 -7.17 -14.71 13.85
C VAL A 98 -7.25 -14.54 15.36
N PRO A 99 -7.59 -15.59 16.13
CA PRO A 99 -7.67 -15.53 17.58
C PRO A 99 -6.36 -15.15 18.26
N GLU A 100 -6.43 -14.73 19.52
CA GLU A 100 -5.23 -14.41 20.30
C GLU A 100 -4.28 -15.61 20.43
N SER A 101 -2.99 -15.34 20.57
CA SER A 101 -1.95 -16.36 20.76
C SER A 101 -1.91 -17.43 19.65
N VAL A 102 -2.21 -17.02 18.41
CA VAL A 102 -2.10 -17.88 17.22
C VAL A 102 -0.88 -17.48 16.38
N THR A 103 -0.11 -18.47 15.94
CA THR A 103 0.93 -18.30 14.93
C THR A 103 0.53 -19.00 13.64
N ILE A 104 0.55 -18.28 12.52
CA ILE A 104 0.39 -18.81 11.17
C ILE A 104 1.74 -18.74 10.46
N THR A 105 2.28 -19.89 10.09
CA THR A 105 3.54 -20.00 9.36
C THR A 105 3.29 -20.67 8.02
N GLY A 106 3.70 -20.01 6.93
CA GLY A 106 3.71 -20.63 5.61
C GLY A 106 5.01 -21.38 5.33
N ALA A 107 5.14 -21.89 4.10
CA ALA A 107 6.16 -22.87 3.76
C ALA A 107 7.60 -22.32 3.74
N ALA A 108 7.81 -21.10 3.24
CA ALA A 108 9.13 -20.51 3.01
C ALA A 108 9.06 -18.98 2.98
N ASP A 109 10.20 -18.30 3.10
CA ASP A 109 10.28 -16.86 2.90
C ASP A 109 10.02 -16.54 1.41
N PRO A 110 9.00 -15.73 1.08
CA PRO A 110 8.68 -15.38 -0.31
C PRO A 110 9.54 -14.23 -0.88
N ASN A 111 10.41 -13.62 -0.07
CA ASN A 111 11.14 -12.41 -0.45
C ASN A 111 12.58 -12.72 -0.87
N ASP A 112 13.03 -12.05 -1.95
CA ASP A 112 14.44 -12.02 -2.34
C ASP A 112 14.92 -10.56 -2.37
N TRP A 113 15.68 -10.14 -1.36
CA TRP A 113 16.19 -8.78 -1.27
C TRP A 113 17.29 -8.45 -2.28
N LEU A 114 17.91 -9.44 -2.92
CA LEU A 114 18.81 -9.20 -4.04
C LEU A 114 18.03 -8.87 -5.32
N SER A 115 16.75 -9.23 -5.38
CA SER A 115 15.86 -8.96 -6.50
C SER A 115 14.40 -8.83 -6.04
N PRO A 116 14.02 -7.75 -5.33
CA PRO A 116 12.70 -7.65 -4.70
C PRO A 116 11.53 -7.74 -5.69
N ALA A 117 11.74 -7.28 -6.93
CA ALA A 117 10.76 -7.36 -8.01
C ALA A 117 10.60 -8.77 -8.60
N ARG A 118 11.44 -9.75 -8.24
CA ARG A 118 11.33 -11.13 -8.72
C ARG A 118 10.23 -11.85 -7.95
N SER A 119 9.20 -12.28 -8.66
CA SER A 119 8.11 -13.05 -8.07
C SER A 119 8.56 -14.35 -7.41
N PRO A 120 7.87 -14.80 -6.36
CA PRO A 120 8.25 -16.02 -5.67
C PRO A 120 7.88 -17.23 -6.52
N VAL A 121 8.53 -18.36 -6.24
CA VAL A 121 8.17 -19.64 -6.85
C VAL A 121 6.96 -20.19 -6.10
N TYR A 122 5.74 -19.89 -6.57
CA TYR A 122 4.50 -20.21 -5.84
C TYR A 122 4.32 -21.71 -5.52
N SER A 123 4.93 -22.62 -6.27
CA SER A 123 4.92 -24.05 -5.94
C SER A 123 5.68 -24.42 -4.66
N GLU A 124 6.51 -23.51 -4.15
CA GLU A 124 7.31 -23.67 -2.92
C GLU A 124 6.78 -22.81 -1.76
N GLN A 125 5.69 -22.08 -1.98
CA GLN A 125 5.20 -21.04 -1.09
C GLN A 125 3.76 -21.31 -0.66
N THR A 126 3.38 -20.75 0.49
CA THR A 126 1.98 -20.67 0.90
C THR A 126 1.42 -19.35 0.39
N LEU A 127 0.44 -19.40 -0.51
CA LEU A 127 -0.30 -18.24 -1.01
C LEU A 127 -1.72 -18.25 -0.46
N PHE A 128 -2.12 -17.17 0.21
CA PHE A 128 -3.52 -16.85 0.46
C PHE A 128 -4.07 -16.01 -0.68
N LEU A 129 -5.06 -16.52 -1.40
CA LEU A 129 -5.67 -15.88 -2.55
C LEU A 129 -7.09 -15.43 -2.19
N SER A 130 -7.34 -14.13 -2.24
CA SER A 130 -8.70 -13.63 -2.07
C SER A 130 -9.61 -14.13 -3.18
N THR A 131 -10.83 -14.54 -2.84
CA THR A 131 -11.89 -14.90 -3.81
C THR A 131 -13.02 -13.88 -3.86
N ILE A 132 -12.93 -12.82 -3.05
CA ILE A 132 -13.89 -11.71 -3.02
C ILE A 132 -13.17 -10.39 -3.32
N ALA A 133 -13.84 -9.52 -4.06
CA ALA A 133 -13.27 -8.32 -4.61
C ALA A 133 -14.24 -7.15 -4.52
N THR A 134 -13.69 -5.96 -4.30
CA THR A 134 -14.34 -4.72 -4.67
C THR A 134 -13.96 -4.36 -6.11
N THR A 135 -14.97 -4.33 -6.97
CA THR A 135 -14.82 -4.02 -8.41
C THR A 135 -15.72 -2.84 -8.84
N GLU A 136 -16.58 -2.37 -7.93
CA GLU A 136 -17.52 -1.29 -8.18
C GLU A 136 -17.28 -0.14 -7.21
N TYR A 137 -17.22 1.09 -7.74
CA TYR A 137 -16.93 2.27 -6.92
C TYR A 137 -18.03 2.60 -5.90
N GLY A 138 -19.28 2.37 -6.26
CA GLY A 138 -20.45 2.74 -5.44
C GLY A 138 -20.84 1.71 -4.37
N VAL A 139 -20.11 0.60 -4.26
CA VAL A 139 -20.39 -0.40 -3.22
C VAL A 139 -20.12 0.19 -1.84
N ALA A 140 -21.00 -0.08 -0.88
CA ALA A 140 -20.71 0.22 0.51
C ALA A 140 -19.58 -0.70 0.96
N TYR A 141 -18.43 -0.14 1.31
CA TYR A 141 -17.25 -0.87 1.75
C TYR A 141 -16.93 -0.56 3.21
N CYS A 142 -16.96 0.72 3.58
CA CYS A 142 -16.83 1.15 4.96
C CYS A 142 -18.12 0.99 5.72
N TYR A 143 -19.24 1.24 5.06
CA TYR A 143 -20.55 1.19 5.71
C TYR A 143 -21.33 -0.05 5.31
N ALA A 144 -20.63 -1.11 4.86
CA ALA A 144 -21.25 -2.38 4.55
C ALA A 144 -21.91 -2.97 5.79
N ASP A 145 -23.14 -3.47 5.65
CA ASP A 145 -23.80 -4.22 6.73
C ASP A 145 -22.96 -5.44 7.13
N ASP A 146 -22.33 -6.10 6.14
CA ASP A 146 -21.39 -7.19 6.32
C ASP A 146 -19.99 -6.83 5.78
N MET A 147 -19.12 -6.37 6.69
CA MET A 147 -17.73 -6.06 6.35
C MET A 147 -16.84 -7.30 6.26
N VAL A 148 -17.32 -8.45 6.77
CA VAL A 148 -16.58 -9.70 6.79
C VAL A 148 -16.48 -10.29 5.40
N THR A 149 -17.57 -10.20 4.63
CA THR A 149 -17.64 -10.80 3.28
C THR A 149 -17.44 -9.79 2.15
N THR A 150 -17.30 -8.50 2.47
CA THR A 150 -16.91 -7.45 1.49
C THR A 150 -15.40 -7.25 1.41
N ARG A 151 -14.64 -7.88 2.31
CA ARG A 151 -13.19 -7.70 2.45
C ARG A 151 -12.54 -9.05 2.65
N ALA A 152 -11.39 -9.28 2.04
CA ALA A 152 -10.54 -10.42 2.37
C ALA A 152 -9.23 -9.95 2.96
N GLY A 153 -8.77 -10.66 3.98
CA GLY A 153 -7.56 -10.34 4.72
C GLY A 153 -7.55 -11.02 6.07
N PHE A 154 -6.55 -10.74 6.87
CA PHE A 154 -6.43 -11.26 8.24
C PHE A 154 -6.60 -10.13 9.24
N VAL A 155 -7.49 -10.29 10.22
CA VAL A 155 -7.57 -9.43 11.40
C VAL A 155 -6.85 -10.12 12.54
N LEU A 156 -5.72 -9.56 12.94
CA LEU A 156 -4.75 -10.14 13.87
C LEU A 156 -5.07 -9.65 15.28
N SER A 157 -5.50 -10.57 16.15
CA SER A 157 -5.67 -10.29 17.58
C SER A 157 -4.33 -10.14 18.31
N SER A 158 -4.36 -9.94 19.63
CA SER A 158 -3.14 -9.86 20.44
C SER A 158 -2.30 -11.15 20.39
N PHE A 159 -0.98 -11.00 20.45
CA PHE A 159 -0.01 -12.09 20.44
C PHE A 159 -0.04 -12.97 19.18
N VAL A 160 -0.57 -12.43 18.08
CA VAL A 160 -0.61 -13.11 16.79
C VAL A 160 0.70 -12.91 16.04
N THR A 161 1.20 -13.98 15.43
CA THR A 161 2.30 -13.92 14.47
C THR A 161 1.84 -14.51 13.13
N ILE A 162 2.10 -13.79 12.04
CA ILE A 162 1.96 -14.33 10.69
C ILE A 162 3.29 -14.20 9.97
N GLU A 163 3.75 -15.31 9.38
CA GLU A 163 5.06 -15.34 8.75
C GLU A 163 5.20 -16.30 7.58
N ARG A 164 6.11 -15.97 6.65
CA ARG A 164 6.49 -16.85 5.52
C ARG A 164 5.33 -17.17 4.58
N VAL A 165 4.51 -16.16 4.31
CA VAL A 165 3.28 -16.29 3.51
C VAL A 165 3.25 -15.25 2.40
N SER A 166 2.61 -15.62 1.30
CA SER A 166 2.17 -14.68 0.28
C SER A 166 0.67 -14.40 0.44
N PHE A 167 0.25 -13.20 0.10
CA PHE A 167 -1.15 -12.79 0.01
C PHE A 167 -1.40 -12.13 -1.35
N GLN A 168 -2.52 -12.44 -1.99
CA GLN A 168 -3.00 -11.78 -3.19
C GLN A 168 -4.45 -11.35 -3.02
N GLY A 169 -4.68 -10.04 -2.95
CA GLY A 169 -6.02 -9.46 -3.03
C GLY A 169 -6.52 -9.43 -4.48
N VAL A 170 -7.83 -9.27 -4.65
CA VAL A 170 -8.47 -9.21 -5.98
C VAL A 170 -9.35 -7.97 -6.17
N ASP A 171 -9.23 -6.97 -5.29
CA ASP A 171 -9.84 -5.66 -5.54
C ASP A 171 -9.18 -5.02 -6.76
N THR A 172 -9.98 -4.38 -7.60
CA THR A 172 -9.51 -3.70 -8.82
C THR A 172 -9.78 -2.20 -8.80
N ILE A 173 -10.31 -1.72 -7.67
CA ILE A 173 -10.64 -0.33 -7.44
C ILE A 173 -10.66 -0.03 -5.94
N ARG A 174 -10.48 1.25 -5.59
CA ARG A 174 -10.85 1.78 -4.28
C ARG A 174 -12.30 2.29 -4.29
N PRO A 175 -13.21 1.72 -3.51
CA PRO A 175 -14.60 2.21 -3.42
C PRO A 175 -14.67 3.62 -2.82
N GLY A 176 -15.70 4.36 -3.20
CA GLY A 176 -15.81 5.79 -2.90
C GLY A 176 -16.00 6.14 -1.43
N ASP A 177 -16.66 5.28 -0.67
CA ASP A 177 -16.82 5.44 0.77
C ASP A 177 -15.55 5.08 1.56
N ASN A 178 -14.53 4.48 0.91
CA ASN A 178 -13.24 4.13 1.49
C ASN A 178 -12.21 5.27 1.44
N GLY A 179 -12.67 6.51 1.32
CA GLY A 179 -11.81 7.71 1.29
C GLY A 179 -10.99 7.93 2.56
N ALA A 180 -11.50 7.49 3.72
CA ALA A 180 -10.81 7.62 5.00
C ALA A 180 -10.18 6.32 5.50
N LEU A 181 -10.19 5.27 4.67
CA LEU A 181 -9.67 3.93 4.95
C LEU A 181 -10.28 3.30 6.21
N CYS A 182 -11.11 2.29 6.00
CA CYS A 182 -11.87 1.64 7.07
C CYS A 182 -11.60 0.13 7.12
N GLY A 183 -10.51 -0.35 6.53
CA GLY A 183 -10.18 -1.76 6.43
C GLY A 183 -9.67 -2.15 5.04
N GLY A 184 -9.69 -3.46 4.77
CA GLY A 184 -9.20 -4.01 3.50
C GLY A 184 -7.69 -4.20 3.45
N GLY A 185 -7.05 -4.22 4.62
CA GLY A 185 -5.67 -4.65 4.76
C GLY A 185 -5.54 -6.14 4.39
N ALA A 186 -4.51 -6.51 3.64
CA ALA A 186 -4.09 -7.91 3.57
C ALA A 186 -3.86 -8.45 4.99
N PHE A 187 -3.24 -7.62 5.84
CA PHE A 187 -3.13 -7.82 7.27
C PHE A 187 -3.60 -6.58 8.00
N GLU A 188 -4.45 -6.76 9.01
CA GLU A 188 -5.05 -5.72 9.81
C GLU A 188 -4.95 -6.09 11.29
N THR A 189 -4.74 -5.15 12.20
CA THR A 189 -4.93 -5.41 13.64
C THR A 189 -6.38 -5.15 14.04
N LYS A 190 -6.84 -5.70 15.17
CA LYS A 190 -8.16 -5.31 15.69
C LYS A 190 -8.26 -3.80 15.95
N GLY A 191 -9.49 -3.30 15.84
CA GLY A 191 -9.90 -1.94 16.17
C GLY A 191 -11.32 -1.69 15.66
N CYS A 192 -11.62 -0.49 15.21
CA CYS A 192 -12.95 -0.13 14.73
C CYS A 192 -13.16 -0.50 13.27
N ALA A 193 -14.36 -0.98 12.97
CA ALA A 193 -14.78 -1.31 11.61
C ALA A 193 -14.93 -0.03 10.78
N LEU A 194 -15.54 1.00 11.39
CA LEU A 194 -15.54 2.35 10.87
C LEU A 194 -14.29 3.11 11.30
N ASN A 195 -13.82 3.97 10.39
CA ASN A 195 -12.67 4.84 10.57
C ASN A 195 -12.81 5.84 11.75
N ASP A 196 -14.03 6.08 12.25
CA ASP A 196 -14.32 7.08 13.29
C ASP A 196 -14.72 6.47 14.65
N CYS A 197 -14.77 5.13 14.75
CA CYS A 197 -15.21 4.41 15.95
C CYS A 197 -16.59 4.82 16.50
N SER A 198 -17.42 5.50 15.71
CA SER A 198 -18.67 6.11 16.18
C SER A 198 -19.77 5.10 16.49
N ASN A 199 -19.62 3.85 16.04
CA ASN A 199 -20.57 2.78 16.26
C ASN A 199 -19.97 1.56 16.97
N GLY A 200 -20.87 0.74 17.53
CA GLY A 200 -20.54 -0.53 18.16
C GLY A 200 -20.49 -1.71 17.18
N VAL A 201 -20.47 -1.46 15.87
CA VAL A 201 -20.46 -2.54 14.87
C VAL A 201 -19.19 -3.36 15.06
N ASN A 202 -19.36 -4.68 15.18
CA ASN A 202 -18.28 -5.65 15.28
C ASN A 202 -18.42 -6.59 14.08
N ASN A 203 -17.73 -6.25 13.00
CA ASN A 203 -17.68 -7.08 11.81
C ASN A 203 -16.24 -7.59 11.67
N GLY A 204 -16.03 -8.91 11.68
CA GLY A 204 -14.73 -9.50 11.30
C GLY A 204 -13.60 -9.36 12.32
N GLY A 205 -13.92 -9.03 13.57
CA GLY A 205 -12.93 -8.80 14.64
C GLY A 205 -12.73 -7.34 15.01
N SER A 206 -13.46 -6.44 14.35
CA SER A 206 -13.48 -5.01 14.67
C SER A 206 -14.33 -4.70 15.91
N ASP A 207 -13.96 -5.25 17.06
CA ASP A 207 -14.66 -5.00 18.34
C ASP A 207 -14.33 -3.62 18.95
N GLY A 208 -13.50 -2.83 18.29
CA GLY A 208 -13.02 -1.52 18.73
C GLY A 208 -11.83 -1.58 19.67
N LEU A 209 -11.25 -2.75 19.92
CA LEU A 209 -10.11 -2.92 20.83
C LEU A 209 -8.81 -3.03 20.04
N GLY A 210 -7.76 -2.35 20.49
CA GLY A 210 -6.44 -2.46 19.91
C GLY A 210 -5.77 -3.82 20.18
N SER A 211 -4.87 -4.22 19.29
CA SER A 211 -4.10 -5.48 19.45
C SER A 211 -2.76 -5.21 20.11
N THR A 212 -2.24 -6.17 20.87
CA THR A 212 -0.92 -6.06 21.51
C THR A 212 0.02 -7.18 21.07
N ASN A 213 1.28 -6.86 20.76
CA ASN A 213 2.32 -7.82 20.34
C ASN A 213 1.94 -8.60 19.06
N VAL A 214 1.62 -7.89 17.99
CA VAL A 214 1.37 -8.48 16.67
C VAL A 214 2.66 -8.49 15.86
N THR A 215 2.98 -9.60 15.20
CA THR A 215 4.13 -9.70 14.28
C THR A 215 3.69 -10.13 12.89
N ILE A 216 4.07 -9.35 11.88
CA ILE A 216 3.94 -9.66 10.46
C ILE A 216 5.36 -9.72 9.90
N ARG A 217 5.82 -10.90 9.45
CA ARG A 217 7.21 -11.01 8.96
C ARG A 217 7.43 -11.99 7.82
N ASP A 218 8.41 -11.72 6.96
CA ASP A 218 8.71 -12.60 5.83
C ASP A 218 7.46 -12.79 4.94
N VAL A 219 6.82 -11.68 4.58
CA VAL A 219 5.52 -11.67 3.89
C VAL A 219 5.64 -11.01 2.52
N ARG A 220 4.91 -11.55 1.55
CA ARG A 220 4.76 -10.96 0.23
C ARG A 220 3.31 -10.65 -0.10
N ILE A 221 3.03 -9.46 -0.63
CA ILE A 221 1.69 -8.94 -0.83
C ILE A 221 1.50 -8.53 -2.30
N ASN A 222 0.41 -8.97 -2.92
CA ASN A 222 -0.08 -8.56 -4.24
C ASN A 222 0.98 -8.61 -5.36
N ASP A 223 1.74 -9.71 -5.44
CA ASP A 223 2.87 -9.86 -6.37
C ASP A 223 2.49 -10.34 -7.78
N PHE A 224 1.32 -9.90 -8.27
CA PHE A 224 0.83 -10.24 -9.61
C PHE A 224 0.78 -11.75 -9.85
N TYR A 225 0.17 -12.48 -8.90
CA TYR A 225 -0.16 -13.91 -9.10
C TYR A 225 -0.83 -14.14 -10.47
N HIS A 226 -1.58 -13.12 -10.92
CA HIS A 226 -2.03 -12.97 -12.27
C HIS A 226 -1.09 -12.05 -13.06
N ALA A 227 -0.24 -12.64 -13.90
CA ALA A 227 0.85 -11.96 -14.57
C ALA A 227 0.40 -10.80 -15.49
N GLU A 228 -0.85 -10.84 -15.98
CA GLU A 228 -1.43 -9.78 -16.79
C GLU A 228 -1.58 -8.44 -16.05
N ASP A 229 -1.68 -8.45 -14.71
CA ASP A 229 -1.86 -7.24 -13.90
C ASP A 229 -0.66 -6.30 -13.97
N LEU A 230 0.54 -6.84 -14.16
CA LEU A 230 1.77 -6.06 -14.26
C LEU A 230 1.71 -5.06 -15.42
N ALA A 231 1.07 -5.42 -16.53
CA ALA A 231 0.94 -4.56 -17.69
C ALA A 231 -0.08 -3.42 -17.48
N LEU A 232 -0.90 -3.48 -16.43
CA LEU A 232 -1.94 -2.51 -16.11
C LEU A 232 -1.46 -1.43 -15.11
N ILE A 233 -0.27 -1.58 -14.53
CA ILE A 233 0.31 -0.59 -13.62
C ILE A 233 0.50 0.75 -14.34
N GLY A 234 -0.17 1.79 -13.84
CA GLY A 234 -0.13 3.14 -14.42
C GLY A 234 -0.79 3.27 -15.79
N ALA A 235 -1.50 2.24 -16.26
CA ALA A 235 -2.24 2.32 -17.51
C ALA A 235 -3.38 3.35 -17.38
N ALA A 236 -3.61 4.11 -18.46
CA ALA A 236 -4.78 4.99 -18.54
C ALA A 236 -6.06 4.13 -18.59
N VAL A 237 -7.08 4.56 -17.84
CA VAL A 237 -8.39 3.91 -17.79
C VAL A 237 -9.39 4.88 -18.37
N ASP A 238 -10.00 4.52 -19.51
CA ASP A 238 -10.92 5.41 -20.23
C ASP A 238 -12.08 5.88 -19.34
N GLY A 239 -12.25 7.20 -19.21
CA GLY A 239 -13.25 7.85 -18.37
C GLY A 239 -12.89 7.97 -16.89
N ASN A 240 -11.81 7.33 -16.40
CA ASN A 240 -11.11 7.93 -15.27
C ASN A 240 -10.51 9.26 -15.75
N TYR A 241 -10.24 10.21 -14.86
CA TYR A 241 -9.71 11.56 -15.16
C TYR A 241 -10.69 12.55 -15.84
N GLU A 242 -11.84 12.11 -16.34
CA GLU A 242 -12.87 12.96 -16.95
C GLU A 242 -13.83 13.54 -15.88
N CYS A 243 -13.30 14.35 -14.96
CA CYS A 243 -14.09 14.85 -13.85
C CYS A 243 -14.71 16.22 -14.16
N ASN A 244 -15.91 16.24 -14.76
CA ASN A 244 -16.60 17.50 -15.08
C ASN A 244 -17.61 17.95 -14.02
N GLY A 245 -17.54 17.34 -12.83
CA GLY A 245 -17.95 17.89 -11.55
C GLY A 245 -19.35 18.48 -11.51
N THR A 246 -20.41 17.64 -11.51
CA THR A 246 -21.65 17.93 -10.76
C THR A 246 -22.48 16.69 -10.38
N SER A 247 -22.21 15.51 -10.93
CA SER A 247 -23.01 14.31 -10.65
C SER A 247 -22.20 13.17 -10.03
N ALA A 248 -22.88 12.21 -9.39
CA ALA A 248 -22.23 10.96 -8.92
C ALA A 248 -21.63 10.14 -10.07
N ASP A 249 -21.99 10.44 -11.32
CA ASP A 249 -21.42 9.88 -12.54
C ASP A 249 -20.10 10.59 -12.96
N ASP A 250 -19.78 11.77 -12.41
CA ASP A 250 -18.51 12.51 -12.60
C ASP A 250 -17.44 12.08 -11.57
N CYS A 251 -17.32 10.79 -11.30
CA CYS A 251 -16.36 10.34 -10.31
C CYS A 251 -14.95 10.15 -10.90
N CYS A 252 -13.97 10.80 -10.28
CA CYS A 252 -12.57 10.54 -10.54
C CYS A 252 -12.18 9.16 -9.98
N PHE A 253 -11.66 8.28 -10.84
CA PHE A 253 -11.18 6.94 -10.46
C PHE A 253 -12.28 5.95 -10.08
N CYS A 254 -13.51 6.11 -10.58
CA CYS A 254 -14.61 5.16 -10.32
C CYS A 254 -14.59 3.91 -11.21
N LYS A 255 -13.73 3.87 -12.23
CA LYS A 255 -13.58 2.68 -13.05
C LYS A 255 -12.40 1.85 -12.57
N PRO A 256 -12.54 0.51 -12.57
CA PRO A 256 -11.48 -0.38 -12.13
C PRO A 256 -10.25 -0.20 -13.01
N ASN A 257 -9.08 -0.17 -12.39
CA ASN A 257 -7.80 -0.16 -13.10
C ASN A 257 -7.40 -1.57 -13.57
N GLY A 258 -8.13 -2.60 -13.12
CA GLY A 258 -7.92 -4.00 -13.49
C GLY A 258 -6.73 -4.67 -12.78
N VAL A 259 -5.90 -3.91 -12.05
CA VAL A 259 -4.82 -4.45 -11.23
C VAL A 259 -5.45 -5.08 -9.99
N ARG A 260 -5.31 -6.39 -9.81
CA ARG A 260 -5.82 -7.06 -8.60
C ARG A 260 -4.87 -6.86 -7.43
N SER A 261 -5.39 -6.31 -6.34
CA SER A 261 -4.64 -6.14 -5.10
C SER A 261 -5.58 -6.08 -3.89
N SER A 262 -5.03 -5.93 -2.69
CA SER A 262 -5.81 -5.48 -1.52
C SER A 262 -6.02 -3.96 -1.55
N GLN A 263 -6.93 -3.43 -0.72
CA GLN A 263 -7.02 -1.99 -0.48
C GLN A 263 -5.73 -1.48 0.16
N VAL A 264 -5.31 -2.11 1.25
CA VAL A 264 -4.11 -1.74 2.01
C VAL A 264 -3.23 -2.97 2.19
N GLY A 265 -1.92 -2.82 2.32
CA GLY A 265 -1.05 -3.95 2.68
C GLY A 265 -1.16 -4.28 4.17
N VAL A 266 -0.76 -3.33 5.02
CA VAL A 266 -0.90 -3.43 6.48
C VAL A 266 -1.73 -2.27 7.01
N TRP A 267 -2.81 -2.58 7.72
CA TRP A 267 -3.74 -1.59 8.26
C TRP A 267 -3.83 -1.69 9.79
N VAL A 268 -3.64 -0.58 10.48
CA VAL A 268 -3.93 -0.47 11.91
C VAL A 268 -5.10 0.50 12.06
N PRO A 269 -6.33 0.03 12.35
CA PRO A 269 -7.48 0.90 12.51
C PRO A 269 -7.41 1.73 13.80
N LEU A 270 -8.19 2.82 13.82
CA LEU A 270 -8.54 3.54 15.03
C LEU A 270 -9.18 2.59 16.05
N THR A 271 -8.98 2.84 17.35
CA THR A 271 -9.57 2.03 18.43
C THR A 271 -10.43 2.89 19.36
N ARG A 272 -11.42 2.25 20.02
CA ARG A 272 -12.28 2.88 21.05
C ARG A 272 -11.60 2.89 22.42
N ASP A 273 -10.75 1.91 22.69
CA ASP A 273 -10.06 1.78 23.96
C ASP A 273 -8.86 2.74 24.04
N SER A 274 -8.55 3.19 25.25
CA SER A 274 -7.43 4.10 25.50
C SER A 274 -6.06 3.41 25.42
N ALA A 275 -6.03 2.09 25.25
CA ALA A 275 -4.80 1.33 25.12
C ALA A 275 -4.21 1.41 23.71
N GLY A 276 -5.06 1.51 22.68
CA GLY A 276 -4.63 1.48 21.29
C GLY A 276 -3.97 0.16 20.90
N THR A 277 -3.45 0.13 19.68
CA THR A 277 -2.60 -0.97 19.21
C THR A 277 -1.17 -0.78 19.70
N ARG A 278 -0.55 -1.84 20.23
CA ARG A 278 0.77 -1.78 20.88
C ARG A 278 1.73 -2.85 20.39
N ASN A 279 3.00 -2.50 20.29
CA ASN A 279 4.10 -3.40 19.96
C ASN A 279 3.85 -4.18 18.65
N LEU A 280 3.39 -3.47 17.62
CA LEU A 280 3.29 -4.03 16.27
C LEU A 280 4.68 -4.14 15.65
N LYS A 281 5.04 -5.30 15.12
CA LYS A 281 6.24 -5.50 14.32
C LYS A 281 5.86 -5.87 12.88
N VAL A 282 6.36 -5.11 11.91
CA VAL A 282 6.25 -5.40 10.47
C VAL A 282 7.67 -5.48 9.92
N ASP A 283 8.12 -6.65 9.47
CA ASP A 283 9.53 -6.89 9.15
C ASP A 283 9.72 -7.78 7.94
N ASN A 284 10.61 -7.44 7.01
CA ASN A 284 10.81 -8.23 5.78
C ASN A 284 9.48 -8.42 5.02
N VAL A 285 8.87 -7.30 4.59
CA VAL A 285 7.61 -7.31 3.82
C VAL A 285 7.81 -6.68 2.45
N VAL A 286 7.39 -7.39 1.40
CA VAL A 286 7.40 -6.87 0.02
C VAL A 286 5.97 -6.79 -0.49
N SER A 287 5.54 -5.63 -0.99
CA SER A 287 4.28 -5.46 -1.70
C SER A 287 4.50 -4.87 -3.07
N ARG A 288 3.85 -5.41 -4.11
CA ARG A 288 3.98 -4.90 -5.49
C ARG A 288 2.88 -3.96 -5.94
N SER A 289 1.76 -3.92 -5.22
CA SER A 289 0.62 -3.06 -5.50
C SER A 289 -0.36 -3.02 -4.34
N THR A 290 -1.08 -1.92 -4.17
CA THR A 290 -2.26 -1.80 -3.30
C THR A 290 -3.22 -0.75 -3.88
N GLN A 291 -4.54 -0.91 -3.76
CA GLN A 291 -5.50 0.05 -4.34
C GLN A 291 -5.51 1.42 -3.61
N ALA A 292 -5.06 1.43 -2.36
CA ALA A 292 -4.85 2.62 -1.55
C ALA A 292 -3.43 2.58 -0.98
N ASP A 293 -3.28 2.52 0.34
CA ASP A 293 -1.99 2.70 1.00
C ASP A 293 -1.16 1.42 1.03
N GLY A 294 0.16 1.56 1.21
CA GLY A 294 1.01 0.41 1.52
C GLY A 294 0.83 -0.05 2.96
N ILE A 295 1.27 0.77 3.91
CA ILE A 295 1.06 0.62 5.34
C ILE A 295 0.34 1.87 5.83
N ASN A 296 -0.75 1.71 6.57
CA ASN A 296 -1.38 2.83 7.24
C ASN A 296 -1.61 2.56 8.74
N LEU A 297 -1.04 3.44 9.56
CA LEU A 297 -1.16 3.43 11.01
C LEU A 297 -2.17 4.49 11.46
N HIS A 298 -3.42 4.09 11.72
CA HIS A 298 -4.50 4.98 12.11
C HIS A 298 -4.73 4.95 13.62
N GLY A 299 -4.86 6.14 14.22
CA GLY A 299 -5.28 6.32 15.60
C GLY A 299 -4.17 6.16 16.63
N MET A 300 -4.49 5.51 17.74
CA MET A 300 -3.57 5.35 18.88
C MET A 300 -2.70 4.10 18.68
N VAL A 301 -1.44 4.33 18.31
CA VAL A 301 -0.44 3.28 18.09
C VAL A 301 0.80 3.57 18.92
N THR A 302 1.25 2.60 19.71
CA THR A 302 2.47 2.74 20.53
C THR A 302 3.46 1.60 20.28
N GLY A 303 4.73 1.94 20.11
CA GLY A 303 5.80 0.94 20.00
C GLY A 303 5.76 0.14 18.70
N ALA A 304 5.23 0.72 17.61
CA ALA A 304 5.23 0.06 16.31
C ALA A 304 6.61 0.16 15.65
N LEU A 305 7.11 -0.97 15.15
CA LEU A 305 8.39 -1.07 14.46
C LEU A 305 8.17 -1.67 13.06
N VAL A 306 8.37 -0.84 12.04
CA VAL A 306 8.32 -1.22 10.62
C VAL A 306 9.75 -1.24 10.09
N THR A 307 10.24 -2.40 9.67
CA THR A 307 11.64 -2.57 9.24
C THR A 307 11.78 -3.41 7.99
N ASN A 308 12.76 -3.07 7.14
CA ASN A 308 13.09 -3.88 5.96
C ASN A 308 11.84 -4.16 5.11
N VAL A 309 11.12 -3.11 4.72
CA VAL A 309 9.91 -3.24 3.90
C VAL A 309 10.10 -2.58 2.56
N LEU A 310 9.50 -3.15 1.51
CA LEU A 310 9.40 -2.56 0.19
C LEU A 310 7.95 -2.54 -0.22
N PHE A 311 7.43 -1.37 -0.57
CA PHE A 311 6.09 -1.21 -1.09
C PHE A 311 6.18 -0.42 -2.39
N GLU A 312 5.59 -0.96 -3.45
CA GLU A 312 5.55 -0.31 -4.76
C GLU A 312 4.13 -0.23 -5.34
N ASN A 313 3.95 0.73 -6.25
CA ASN A 313 2.74 0.92 -7.06
C ASN A 313 1.44 1.00 -6.24
N THR A 314 1.42 1.86 -5.23
CA THR A 314 0.23 2.12 -4.42
C THR A 314 -0.77 3.01 -5.18
N GLY A 315 -2.04 2.96 -4.80
CA GLY A 315 -3.05 3.90 -5.30
C GLY A 315 -3.15 5.18 -4.47
N ASP A 316 -2.44 5.25 -3.35
CA ASP A 316 -2.38 6.37 -2.42
C ASP A 316 -0.97 6.40 -1.79
N ASP A 317 -0.83 6.74 -0.51
CA ASP A 317 0.45 6.88 0.18
C ASP A 317 1.10 5.52 0.50
N VAL A 318 2.43 5.41 0.40
CA VAL A 318 3.13 4.15 0.72
C VAL A 318 3.18 3.90 2.23
N PHE A 319 3.65 4.88 3.00
CA PHE A 319 3.68 4.83 4.45
C PHE A 319 2.84 5.98 5.03
N ALA A 320 1.59 5.69 5.37
CA ALA A 320 0.67 6.64 5.96
C ALA A 320 0.62 6.51 7.49
N ILE A 321 0.58 7.65 8.17
CA ILE A 321 0.35 7.74 9.60
C ILE A 321 -0.80 8.69 9.84
N TRP A 322 -1.92 8.20 10.34
CA TRP A 322 -3.11 9.00 10.58
C TRP A 322 -3.46 9.00 12.06
N ALA A 323 -2.74 9.74 12.90
CA ALA A 323 -3.07 9.76 14.34
C ALA A 323 -4.25 10.69 14.68
N GLY A 324 -4.52 11.70 13.84
CA GLY A 324 -5.53 12.72 14.12
C GLY A 324 -5.20 13.50 15.40
N ASP A 325 -6.10 13.49 16.38
CA ASP A 325 -5.90 14.04 17.72
C ASP A 325 -5.36 13.03 18.75
N ARG A 326 -5.07 11.80 18.31
CA ARG A 326 -4.59 10.71 19.18
C ARG A 326 -3.08 10.70 19.29
N GLN A 327 -2.60 10.04 20.34
CA GLN A 327 -1.17 9.94 20.61
C GLN A 327 -0.61 8.69 19.94
N LEU A 328 0.11 8.89 18.84
CA LEU A 328 1.00 7.89 18.26
C LEU A 328 2.42 8.15 18.76
N THR A 329 3.01 7.17 19.43
CA THR A 329 4.28 7.31 20.16
C THR A 329 5.20 6.10 19.94
N GLU A 330 6.50 6.34 19.99
CA GLU A 330 7.50 5.25 19.89
C GLU A 330 7.37 4.44 18.60
N VAL A 331 6.92 5.09 17.52
CA VAL A 331 6.82 4.47 16.20
C VAL A 331 8.11 4.70 15.42
N SER A 332 8.59 3.66 14.73
CA SER A 332 9.79 3.72 13.93
C SER A 332 9.62 3.01 12.59
N PHE A 333 10.08 3.65 11.53
CA PHE A 333 10.26 3.08 10.20
C PHE A 333 11.75 3.04 9.90
N ARG A 334 12.32 1.86 9.64
CA ARG A 334 13.76 1.70 9.37
C ARG A 334 14.05 0.84 8.15
N SER A 335 14.93 1.32 7.27
CA SER A 335 15.33 0.58 6.07
C SER A 335 14.12 0.24 5.19
N CYS A 336 13.26 1.23 4.94
CA CYS A 336 12.04 1.06 4.15
C CYS A 336 12.23 1.63 2.74
N VAL A 337 11.65 0.97 1.73
CA VAL A 337 11.69 1.39 0.33
C VAL A 337 10.27 1.62 -0.16
N ALA A 338 10.02 2.84 -0.64
CA ALA A 338 8.77 3.23 -1.30
C ALA A 338 9.06 3.46 -2.79
N VAL A 339 8.27 2.86 -3.68
CA VAL A 339 8.47 2.98 -5.14
C VAL A 339 7.18 3.31 -5.85
N ASN A 340 7.21 4.33 -6.71
CA ASN A 340 6.10 4.70 -7.58
C ASN A 340 4.76 4.90 -6.84
N PRO A 341 4.72 5.71 -5.77
CA PRO A 341 3.52 5.92 -4.98
C PRO A 341 2.40 6.58 -5.79
N GLY A 342 1.15 6.25 -5.49
CA GLY A 342 -0.04 6.86 -6.12
C GLY A 342 -0.32 6.46 -7.57
N ILE A 343 0.54 5.65 -8.21
CA ILE A 343 0.42 5.32 -9.64
C ILE A 343 -0.88 4.63 -10.04
N LEU A 344 -1.56 3.93 -9.11
CA LEU A 344 -2.83 3.27 -9.42
C LEU A 344 -4.04 4.22 -9.40
N ARG A 345 -3.89 5.42 -8.80
CA ARG A 345 -4.89 6.51 -8.82
C ARG A 345 -4.19 7.87 -8.90
N PRO A 346 -3.49 8.16 -10.01
CA PRO A 346 -2.59 9.29 -10.07
C PRO A 346 -3.37 10.62 -9.91
N ASN A 347 -2.79 11.59 -9.21
CA ASN A 347 -3.32 12.92 -8.82
C ASN A 347 -4.49 12.95 -7.87
N TRP A 348 -4.76 11.86 -7.17
CA TRP A 348 -5.55 11.95 -5.96
C TRP A 348 -4.63 12.15 -4.75
N TYR A 349 -3.74 11.19 -4.53
CA TYR A 349 -2.69 11.17 -3.51
C TYR A 349 -1.50 10.33 -4.03
N GLY A 350 -0.42 10.20 -3.27
CA GLY A 350 0.73 9.41 -3.70
C GLY A 350 2.07 9.83 -3.12
N ASN A 351 2.22 9.77 -1.81
CA ASN A 351 3.49 10.07 -1.15
C ASN A 351 4.25 8.80 -0.76
N CYS A 352 5.58 8.91 -0.67
CA CYS A 352 6.37 7.86 -0.02
C CYS A 352 6.06 7.79 1.48
N VAL A 353 5.93 8.94 2.14
CA VAL A 353 5.48 9.05 3.53
C VAL A 353 4.49 10.21 3.66
N ALA A 354 3.34 9.95 4.28
CA ALA A 354 2.38 10.98 4.64
C ALA A 354 1.97 10.85 6.10
N THR A 355 1.84 11.99 6.79
CA THR A 355 1.32 12.01 8.16
C THR A 355 0.17 12.99 8.32
N TYR A 356 -0.79 12.61 9.14
CA TYR A 356 -2.00 13.36 9.48
C TYR A 356 -2.12 13.44 11.00
N GLY A 357 -1.20 14.19 11.62
CA GLY A 357 -1.07 14.31 13.07
C GLY A 357 -0.33 13.13 13.70
N LEU A 358 0.44 13.40 14.77
CA LEU A 358 1.15 12.40 15.61
C LEU A 358 1.89 13.10 16.76
N PHE A 359 2.33 12.32 17.76
CA PHE A 359 3.23 12.80 18.81
C PHE A 359 4.70 12.51 18.50
N SER A 360 5.09 11.26 18.25
CA SER A 360 6.49 10.94 17.91
C SER A 360 6.64 9.82 16.89
N VAL A 361 7.55 10.04 15.93
CA VAL A 361 7.94 9.05 14.92
C VAL A 361 9.40 9.26 14.51
N ASP A 362 10.08 8.15 14.25
CA ASP A 362 11.44 8.11 13.73
C ASP A 362 11.49 7.41 12.37
N PHE A 363 11.92 8.14 11.35
CA PHE A 363 12.17 7.64 10.01
C PHE A 363 13.69 7.56 9.78
N GLU A 364 14.21 6.35 9.61
CA GLU A 364 15.62 6.08 9.39
C GLU A 364 15.82 5.25 8.12
N LYS A 365 16.75 5.63 7.23
CA LYS A 365 17.09 4.85 6.03
C LYS A 365 15.88 4.59 5.14
N ILE A 366 15.05 5.60 4.94
CA ILE A 366 13.94 5.53 3.99
C ILE A 366 14.49 5.83 2.59
N THR A 367 14.22 4.95 1.65
CA THR A 367 14.47 5.17 0.22
C THR A 367 13.14 5.40 -0.48
N CYS A 368 13.04 6.50 -1.21
CA CYS A 368 11.87 6.85 -2.00
C CYS A 368 12.27 6.95 -3.47
N ARG A 369 11.62 6.14 -4.31
CA ARG A 369 11.76 6.14 -5.77
C ARG A 369 10.47 6.66 -6.37
N ALA A 370 10.41 7.93 -6.73
CA ALA A 370 9.20 8.53 -7.28
C ALA A 370 9.49 9.16 -8.65
N PRO A 371 8.57 9.07 -9.63
CA PRO A 371 8.77 9.72 -10.91
C PRO A 371 8.79 11.25 -10.74
N THR A 372 9.66 11.92 -11.50
CA THR A 372 9.43 13.34 -11.80
C THR A 372 8.35 13.36 -12.88
N LEU A 373 7.19 13.90 -12.56
CA LEU A 373 6.12 13.97 -13.53
C LEU A 373 6.47 15.03 -14.57
N ALA A 374 6.94 14.59 -15.74
CA ALA A 374 7.15 15.47 -16.89
C ALA A 374 5.82 16.02 -17.43
N GLU A 375 4.76 15.21 -17.31
CA GLU A 375 3.36 15.57 -17.54
C GLU A 375 2.59 15.11 -16.30
N PRO A 376 2.55 15.91 -15.22
CA PRO A 376 1.65 15.60 -14.11
C PRO A 376 0.24 15.51 -14.68
N ILE A 377 -0.61 14.64 -14.13
CA ILE A 377 -1.96 14.49 -14.67
C ILE A 377 -2.84 15.57 -13.96
N PRO A 378 -3.70 16.32 -14.67
CA PRO A 378 -4.35 17.51 -14.12
C PRO A 378 -5.28 17.20 -12.93
N ASP A 379 -5.32 18.08 -11.92
CA ASP A 379 -6.26 18.04 -10.81
C ASP A 379 -7.66 18.19 -11.40
N PRO A 380 -8.49 17.14 -11.27
CA PRO A 380 -9.81 17.11 -11.87
C PRO A 380 -10.75 18.21 -11.38
N ASN A 381 -10.49 18.81 -10.21
CA ASN A 381 -11.32 19.86 -9.63
C ASN A 381 -10.87 21.26 -10.05
N LYS A 382 -9.80 21.38 -10.84
CA LYS A 382 -9.12 22.65 -11.11
C LYS A 382 -8.85 22.86 -12.60
N HIS A 383 -9.88 22.66 -13.43
CA HIS A 383 -9.85 22.85 -14.88
C HIS A 383 -9.40 24.25 -15.37
N ASN A 384 -9.31 25.26 -14.48
CA ASN A 384 -9.01 26.64 -14.85
C ASN A 384 -8.12 27.43 -13.87
N THR A 385 -7.51 26.79 -12.86
CA THR A 385 -6.55 27.48 -11.98
C THR A 385 -5.13 27.02 -12.29
N THR A 386 -4.13 27.79 -11.85
CA THR A 386 -2.71 27.43 -11.91
C THR A 386 -2.33 26.36 -10.86
N ASP A 387 -3.23 26.00 -9.96
CA ASP A 387 -3.02 24.97 -8.93
C ASP A 387 -3.35 23.55 -9.47
N ARG A 388 -2.84 23.13 -10.63
CA ARG A 388 -3.40 21.96 -11.33
C ARG A 388 -2.92 20.60 -10.83
N TRP A 389 -2.23 20.44 -9.70
CA TRP A 389 -1.55 19.16 -9.44
C TRP A 389 -1.58 18.78 -7.96
N ARG A 390 -1.92 17.51 -7.67
CA ARG A 390 -1.97 16.94 -6.31
C ARG A 390 -1.03 15.77 -6.07
N ILE A 391 -0.31 15.29 -7.08
CA ILE A 391 0.80 14.39 -6.77
C ILE A 391 1.89 15.26 -6.17
N ASP A 392 2.05 15.10 -4.87
CA ASP A 392 3.05 15.77 -4.09
C ASP A 392 4.44 15.27 -4.52
N THR A 393 5.26 16.19 -5.02
CA THR A 393 6.63 15.93 -5.48
C THR A 393 7.60 15.86 -4.30
N SER A 394 7.17 15.25 -3.20
CA SER A 394 7.95 15.19 -1.98
C SER A 394 8.06 13.77 -1.46
N MET A 395 9.12 13.51 -0.72
CA MET A 395 9.31 12.23 -0.08
C MET A 395 8.46 12.12 1.20
N PHE A 396 8.36 13.21 1.97
CA PHE A 396 7.60 13.28 3.21
C PHE A 396 6.61 14.43 3.19
N VAL A 397 5.35 14.15 3.55
CA VAL A 397 4.32 15.16 3.75
C VAL A 397 3.80 15.11 5.15
N PHE A 398 3.74 16.27 5.80
CA PHE A 398 3.17 16.40 7.14
C PHE A 398 1.91 17.27 7.06
N TYR A 399 0.78 16.66 6.71
CA TYR A 399 -0.50 17.34 6.54
C TYR A 399 -1.00 17.93 7.87
N SER A 400 -1.53 19.15 7.81
CA SER A 400 -2.31 19.80 8.90
C SER A 400 -3.83 19.73 8.66
N THR A 401 -4.26 18.99 7.64
CA THR A 401 -5.66 18.75 7.28
C THR A 401 -6.17 17.43 7.85
N PHE A 402 -7.41 17.03 7.56
CA PHE A 402 -7.97 15.74 7.98
C PHE A 402 -7.91 15.48 9.50
N TRP A 403 -8.19 16.53 10.28
CA TRP A 403 -8.11 16.51 11.75
C TRP A 403 -6.72 16.18 12.32
N ALA A 404 -5.67 16.36 11.52
CA ALA A 404 -4.30 16.24 11.97
C ALA A 404 -3.99 17.21 13.12
N VAL A 405 -3.51 16.67 14.24
CA VAL A 405 -3.00 17.46 15.37
C VAL A 405 -1.56 17.06 15.66
N TYR A 406 -0.66 18.04 15.65
CA TYR A 406 0.70 17.89 16.16
C TYR A 406 0.79 18.61 17.52
N PRO A 407 0.62 17.91 18.65
CA PRO A 407 0.62 18.52 19.97
C PRO A 407 1.97 19.17 20.30
N ALA A 408 1.96 20.09 21.26
CA ALA A 408 3.20 20.68 21.77
C ALA A 408 4.13 19.57 22.30
N GLY A 409 5.41 19.63 21.91
CA GLY A 409 6.38 18.58 22.25
C GLY A 409 6.40 17.40 21.29
N ASN A 410 5.60 17.41 20.20
CA ASN A 410 5.76 16.44 19.13
C ASN A 410 7.20 16.41 18.60
N ASN A 411 7.62 15.28 18.04
CA ASN A 411 8.99 15.05 17.60
C ASN A 411 9.00 14.08 16.40
N ILE A 412 9.28 14.63 15.22
CA ILE A 412 9.49 13.87 13.98
C ILE A 412 10.98 13.87 13.69
N GLN A 413 11.58 12.68 13.59
CA GLN A 413 12.98 12.52 13.23
C GLN A 413 13.10 11.92 11.83
N ILE A 414 13.94 12.52 10.99
CA ILE A 414 14.24 12.01 9.64
C ILE A 414 15.75 11.87 9.49
N ARG A 415 16.23 10.67 9.16
CA ARG A 415 17.65 10.32 9.14
C ARG A 415 17.97 9.39 7.97
N ASP A 416 19.15 9.58 7.37
CA ASP A 416 19.71 8.68 6.33
C ASP A 416 18.77 8.43 5.13
N TRP A 417 18.01 9.43 4.65
CA TRP A 417 17.08 9.24 3.53
C TRP A 417 17.78 9.20 2.16
N ILE A 418 17.16 8.51 1.21
CA ILE A 418 17.50 8.54 -0.21
C ILE A 418 16.23 8.92 -0.98
N PHE A 419 16.31 9.95 -1.83
CA PHE A 419 15.21 10.36 -2.69
C PHE A 419 15.70 10.40 -4.14
N GLU A 420 15.14 9.55 -4.98
CA GLU A 420 15.62 9.30 -6.34
C GLU A 420 14.45 9.07 -7.31
N ASP A 421 14.74 9.16 -8.61
CA ASP A 421 13.79 8.78 -9.66
C ASP A 421 13.64 7.26 -9.76
N LEU A 422 12.75 6.80 -10.66
CA LEU A 422 12.50 5.37 -10.85
C LEU A 422 13.70 4.59 -11.44
N VAL A 423 14.71 5.28 -11.98
CA VAL A 423 15.93 4.65 -12.51
C VAL A 423 17.12 4.78 -11.55
N GLY A 424 16.93 5.41 -10.38
CA GLY A 424 17.94 5.55 -9.33
C GLY A 424 18.80 6.82 -9.43
N ASN A 425 18.40 7.82 -10.21
CA ASN A 425 19.10 9.11 -10.18
C ASN A 425 18.63 9.91 -8.95
N PRO A 426 19.56 10.40 -8.10
CA PRO A 426 19.19 11.12 -6.90
C PRO A 426 18.60 12.50 -7.23
N TYR A 427 17.48 12.83 -6.57
CA TYR A 427 17.00 14.20 -6.50
C TYR A 427 17.86 15.02 -5.54
N THR A 428 18.04 16.30 -5.86
CA THR A 428 18.82 17.21 -5.02
C THR A 428 18.07 18.50 -4.79
N ALA A 429 18.35 19.17 -3.66
CA ALA A 429 17.78 20.47 -3.36
C ALA A 429 18.07 21.53 -4.44
N GLY A 430 19.20 21.42 -5.15
CA GLY A 430 19.55 22.34 -6.23
C GLY A 430 18.72 22.16 -7.51
N GLY A 431 18.11 20.98 -7.70
CA GLY A 431 17.18 20.70 -8.81
C GLY A 431 15.70 20.78 -8.40
N GLY A 432 15.42 21.11 -7.14
CA GLY A 432 14.07 21.23 -6.59
C GLY A 432 13.74 22.65 -6.13
N VAL A 433 12.65 22.78 -5.38
CA VAL A 433 12.21 24.03 -4.76
C VAL A 433 12.48 23.98 -3.26
N LEU A 434 13.19 24.98 -2.75
CA LEU A 434 13.47 25.12 -1.33
C LEU A 434 12.38 25.94 -0.63
N ASP A 435 11.91 25.44 0.52
CA ASP A 435 10.93 26.04 1.41
C ASP A 435 9.64 26.44 0.66
N ALA A 436 9.17 25.56 -0.24
CA ALA A 436 8.11 25.80 -1.23
C ALA A 436 6.97 26.70 -0.70
N PRO A 437 6.94 27.99 -1.09
CA PRO A 437 6.01 28.94 -0.49
C PRO A 437 4.80 29.28 -1.38
N THR A 438 4.73 28.81 -2.63
CA THR A 438 3.73 29.24 -3.63
C THR A 438 3.51 28.25 -4.77
N VAL A 439 2.37 28.39 -5.46
CA VAL A 439 1.71 27.57 -6.49
C VAL A 439 2.57 27.04 -7.67
N ASP A 440 3.74 27.61 -7.99
CA ASP A 440 4.44 27.36 -9.26
C ASP A 440 5.59 26.30 -9.17
N TRP A 441 5.37 25.15 -8.52
CA TRP A 441 6.39 24.09 -8.34
C TRP A 441 6.19 22.86 -9.24
N GLU A 442 5.42 23.01 -10.33
CA GLU A 442 5.07 21.92 -11.23
C GLU A 442 6.31 21.13 -11.70
N GLY A 443 6.29 19.81 -11.48
CA GLY A 443 7.37 18.92 -11.92
C GLY A 443 8.70 19.08 -11.18
N THR A 444 8.73 19.78 -10.04
CA THR A 444 9.95 19.96 -9.24
C THR A 444 9.81 19.39 -7.84
N MET A 445 10.87 18.74 -7.35
CA MET A 445 10.85 18.13 -6.02
C MET A 445 10.93 19.17 -4.90
N VAL A 446 10.17 18.99 -3.82
CA VAL A 446 10.13 19.94 -2.70
C VAL A 446 11.14 19.59 -1.61
N TRP A 447 11.82 20.61 -1.10
CA TRP A 447 12.79 20.54 -0.02
C TRP A 447 12.49 21.60 1.02
N THR A 448 12.66 21.30 2.31
CA THR A 448 12.43 22.26 3.40
C THR A 448 13.59 22.22 4.39
N ARG A 449 13.94 23.38 4.96
CA ARG A 449 14.92 23.45 6.05
C ARG A 449 14.29 23.03 7.39
N SER A 450 14.80 21.94 7.94
CA SER A 450 14.41 21.45 9.28
C SER A 450 14.88 22.37 10.41
N GLN A 451 14.39 22.12 11.63
CA GLN A 451 14.78 22.90 12.81
C GLN A 451 16.27 22.83 13.17
N THR A 452 16.96 21.78 12.72
CA THR A 452 18.42 21.62 12.87
C THR A 452 19.21 22.34 11.78
N GLY A 453 18.54 23.00 10.84
CA GLY A 453 19.14 23.69 9.70
C GLY A 453 19.43 22.80 8.50
N VAL A 454 19.20 21.49 8.61
CA VAL A 454 19.41 20.51 7.53
C VAL A 454 18.26 20.61 6.51
N VAL A 455 18.60 20.67 5.23
CA VAL A 455 17.63 20.63 4.11
C VAL A 455 17.24 19.18 3.84
N ALA A 456 15.94 18.88 3.87
CA ALA A 456 15.39 17.54 3.69
C ALA A 456 14.16 17.56 2.76
N PRO A 457 13.83 16.44 2.07
CA PRO A 457 12.79 16.38 1.04
C PRO A 457 11.39 16.22 1.66
N TYR A 458 11.01 17.17 2.51
CA TYR A 458 9.69 17.21 3.12
C TYR A 458 8.99 18.52 2.82
N TYR A 459 7.66 18.54 2.96
CA TYR A 459 6.89 19.77 3.00
C TYR A 459 5.74 19.67 4.00
N ILE A 460 5.25 20.85 4.42
CA ILE A 460 4.11 21.01 5.31
C ILE A 460 3.08 21.83 4.53
N PRO A 461 1.98 21.24 4.04
CA PRO A 461 0.95 22.00 3.34
C PRO A 461 0.41 23.10 4.25
N ILE A 462 0.22 24.30 3.69
CA ILE A 462 -0.36 25.43 4.41
C ILE A 462 -1.87 25.18 4.56
N GLY A 463 -2.26 24.47 5.63
CA GLY A 463 -3.64 24.24 6.04
C GLY A 463 -3.90 24.82 7.43
N SER A 464 -5.01 25.56 7.57
CA SER A 464 -5.58 26.28 8.73
C SER A 464 -4.96 26.06 10.13
N GLU A 465 -4.80 27.18 10.83
CA GLU A 465 -4.22 27.49 12.16
C GLU A 465 -4.63 26.65 13.40
N LEU A 466 -5.25 25.47 13.26
CA LEU A 466 -5.95 24.77 14.35
C LEU A 466 -5.13 23.71 15.11
N GLY A 467 -3.84 23.54 14.82
CA GLY A 467 -2.96 22.61 15.54
C GLY A 467 -1.51 23.10 15.52
N GLY A 468 -0.69 22.67 16.49
CA GLY A 468 0.73 22.99 16.50
C GLY A 468 1.43 22.59 15.19
N LEU A 469 2.55 23.23 14.87
CA LEU A 469 3.34 22.85 13.69
C LEU A 469 4.11 21.53 13.95
N PRO A 470 4.27 20.69 12.92
CA PRO A 470 5.18 19.56 12.95
C PRO A 470 6.59 20.00 13.38
N ASN A 471 7.11 19.39 14.44
CA ASN A 471 8.47 19.61 14.92
C ASN A 471 9.41 18.60 14.23
N VAL A 472 9.84 18.99 13.03
CA VAL A 472 10.69 18.15 12.17
C VAL A 472 12.16 18.43 12.43
N ARG A 473 12.88 17.39 12.84
CA ARG A 473 14.34 17.39 13.00
C ARG A 473 14.93 16.43 11.98
N ALA A 474 15.73 16.97 11.07
CA ALA A 474 16.47 16.15 10.12
C ALA A 474 17.94 16.06 10.55
N ALA A 475 18.54 14.90 10.37
CA ALA A 475 20.00 14.76 10.40
C ALA A 475 20.43 14.23 9.04
N SER A 476 21.34 14.95 8.38
CA SER A 476 21.93 14.45 7.13
C SER A 476 22.63 13.14 7.44
N GLY A 477 22.16 12.08 6.83
CA GLY A 477 22.67 10.75 7.03
C GLY A 477 23.38 10.28 5.77
N ALA A 478 24.68 10.07 5.89
CA ALA A 478 25.62 9.61 4.89
C ALA A 478 25.82 10.51 3.64
N SER A 479 27.06 10.99 3.49
CA SER A 479 27.66 11.16 2.17
C SER A 479 27.35 9.93 1.32
N VAL A 480 26.80 10.13 0.12
CA VAL A 480 26.61 9.12 -0.92
C VAL A 480 27.70 8.05 -0.78
N PRO A 481 27.36 6.78 -0.51
CA PRO A 481 28.34 5.72 -0.65
C PRO A 481 28.73 5.76 -2.12
N VAL A 482 29.94 6.23 -2.42
CA VAL A 482 30.54 6.07 -3.74
C VAL A 482 30.77 4.57 -3.87
N PHE A 483 29.79 3.87 -4.45
CA PHE A 483 29.98 2.51 -4.92
C PHE A 483 30.97 2.59 -6.09
N VAL A 484 32.20 2.11 -5.85
CA VAL A 484 33.24 1.88 -6.88
C VAL A 484 33.04 0.50 -7.49
#